data_AF-A0A9D2X5F6-F1
#
_entry.id   AF-A0A9D2X5F6-F1
#
_cell.length_a   1.000
_cell.length_b   1.000
_cell.length_c   1.000
_cell.angle_alpha   90.00
_cell.angle_beta   90.00
_cell.angle_gamma   90.00
#
_symmetry.space_group_name_H-M   'P 1'
#
loop_
_entity.id
_entity.type
_entity.pdbx_description
1 polymer ?
#
loop_
_entity_poly.entity_id
_entity_poly.type
_entity_poly.pdbx_seq_one_letter_code
_entity_poly.pdbx_strand_id
1 'polypeptide(L)'
;DDVMKSAVVASPLKLYDCCPFSDGASSVILCSEKFAKEHGGDYVKVIGSGRGGSPAALQGREQLTTIPSTKIASEAAYKMAGITAKDVDFAEVHDCFTIAEVVDTEDLGFFEKGKGVQAVREDRTKLNSDISINPSGGLKS
;
A
#
# COMPACT_ATOMS: atom_id res chain seq x y z
N ASP A 1 13.69 -19.08 4.90
CA ASP A 1 14.91 -19.60 4.23
C ASP A 1 14.89 -19.48 2.72
N ASP A 2 13.82 -19.90 2.04
CA ASP A 2 13.78 -19.93 0.56
C ASP A 2 13.98 -18.55 -0.07
N VAL A 3 13.38 -17.50 0.50
CA VAL A 3 13.60 -16.10 0.08
C VAL A 3 15.09 -15.75 0.06
N MET A 4 15.79 -16.00 1.16
CA MET A 4 17.22 -15.66 1.30
C MET A 4 18.13 -16.50 0.38
N LYS A 5 17.72 -17.74 0.07
CA LYS A 5 18.44 -18.67 -0.81
C LYS A 5 18.18 -18.42 -2.30
N SER A 6 17.16 -17.64 -2.65
CA SER A 6 16.84 -17.34 -4.05
C SER A 6 17.90 -16.47 -4.73
N ALA A 7 17.87 -16.45 -6.07
CA ALA A 7 18.84 -15.74 -6.89
C ALA A 7 18.84 -14.23 -6.60
N VAL A 8 19.99 -13.58 -6.73
CA VAL A 8 20.07 -12.11 -6.62
C VAL A 8 19.61 -11.50 -7.95
N VAL A 9 18.71 -10.52 -7.89
CA VAL A 9 18.27 -9.74 -9.05
C VAL A 9 19.03 -8.42 -9.13
N ALA A 10 18.96 -7.63 -8.05
CA ALA A 10 19.67 -6.37 -7.91
C ALA A 10 20.01 -6.16 -6.43
N SER A 11 21.27 -6.38 -6.07
CA SER A 11 21.70 -6.42 -4.66
C SER A 11 21.18 -5.21 -3.87
N PRO A 12 20.52 -5.42 -2.71
CA PRO A 12 20.38 -6.69 -1.98
C PRO A 12 19.15 -7.55 -2.35
N LEU A 13 18.31 -7.10 -3.28
CA LEU A 13 17.04 -7.73 -3.61
C LEU A 13 17.22 -9.10 -4.27
N LYS A 14 16.48 -10.08 -3.74
CA LYS A 14 16.41 -11.45 -4.22
C LYS A 14 15.22 -11.65 -5.15
N LEU A 15 15.19 -12.76 -5.87
CA LEU A 15 14.10 -13.10 -6.79
C LEU A 15 12.74 -13.08 -6.10
N TYR A 16 12.66 -13.59 -4.87
CA TYR A 16 11.41 -13.61 -4.09
C TYR A 16 11.11 -12.29 -3.36
N ASP A 17 11.95 -11.26 -3.53
CA ASP A 17 11.62 -9.89 -3.15
C ASP A 17 10.94 -9.12 -4.28
N CYS A 18 10.89 -9.66 -5.50
CA CYS A 18 10.38 -8.99 -6.70
C CYS A 18 9.06 -9.61 -7.14
N CYS A 19 8.05 -8.79 -7.45
CA CYS A 19 6.81 -9.30 -8.04
C CYS A 19 7.04 -9.95 -9.42
N PRO A 20 6.28 -11.00 -9.78
CA PRO A 20 6.40 -11.62 -11.10
C PRO A 20 5.77 -10.76 -12.20
N PHE A 21 6.06 -11.11 -13.45
CA PHE A 21 5.26 -10.64 -14.58
C PHE A 21 3.95 -11.42 -14.64
N SER A 22 2.84 -10.71 -14.77
CA SER A 22 1.49 -11.28 -14.73
C SER A 22 0.60 -10.66 -15.81
N ASP A 23 -0.24 -11.49 -16.43
CA ASP A 23 -1.33 -11.06 -17.31
C ASP A 23 -2.66 -11.11 -16.54
N GLY A 24 -3.51 -10.09 -16.69
CA GLY A 24 -4.80 -10.05 -16.00
C GLY A 24 -5.62 -8.79 -16.30
N ALA A 25 -6.86 -8.76 -15.82
CA ALA A 25 -7.75 -7.61 -15.92
C ALA A 25 -8.61 -7.46 -14.66
N SER A 26 -8.87 -6.22 -14.27
CA SER A 26 -9.78 -5.86 -13.17
C SER A 26 -10.64 -4.67 -13.60
N SER A 27 -11.90 -4.64 -13.16
CA SER A 27 -12.80 -3.51 -13.42
C SER A 27 -13.69 -3.22 -12.22
N VAL A 28 -14.09 -1.95 -12.09
CA VAL A 28 -15.06 -1.47 -11.10
C VAL A 28 -16.06 -0.55 -11.79
N ILE A 29 -17.30 -0.54 -11.29
CA ILE A 29 -18.35 0.37 -11.75
C ILE A 29 -18.50 1.47 -10.70
N LEU A 30 -18.23 2.71 -11.10
CA LEU A 30 -18.44 3.88 -10.25
C LEU A 30 -19.79 4.52 -10.59
N CYS A 31 -20.58 4.82 -9.56
CA CYS A 31 -21.85 5.51 -9.70
C CYS A 31 -22.09 6.43 -8.49
N SER A 32 -23.10 7.29 -8.60
CA SER A 32 -23.52 8.11 -7.46
C SER A 32 -24.20 7.25 -6.40
N GLU A 33 -24.13 7.66 -5.13
CA GLU A 33 -24.84 6.97 -4.04
C GLU A 33 -26.35 6.91 -4.29
N LYS A 34 -26.93 7.96 -4.90
CA LYS A 34 -28.35 7.96 -5.30
C LYS A 34 -28.64 6.83 -6.28
N PHE A 35 -27.84 6.71 -7.34
CA PHE A 35 -28.03 5.65 -8.34
C PHE A 35 -27.89 4.26 -7.70
N ALA A 36 -26.87 4.06 -6.85
CA ALA A 36 -26.65 2.80 -6.14
C ALA A 36 -27.86 2.42 -5.26
N LYS A 37 -28.44 3.37 -4.51
CA LYS A 37 -29.63 3.13 -3.68
C LYS A 37 -30.89 2.81 -4.49
N GLU A 38 -31.03 3.43 -5.67
CA GLU A 38 -32.21 3.25 -6.52
C GLU A 38 -32.15 1.96 -7.37
N HIS A 39 -30.96 1.48 -7.73
CA HIS A 39 -30.76 0.42 -8.73
C HIS A 39 -29.91 -0.77 -8.26
N GLY A 40 -29.33 -0.75 -7.06
CA GLY A 40 -28.31 -1.69 -6.63
C GLY A 40 -28.64 -2.46 -5.33
N GLY A 41 -27.81 -3.47 -5.06
CA GLY A 41 -27.70 -4.15 -3.76
C GLY A 41 -26.63 -3.54 -2.87
N ASP A 42 -25.93 -4.35 -2.08
CA ASP A 42 -24.82 -3.90 -1.23
C ASP A 42 -23.73 -3.19 -2.04
N TYR A 43 -23.19 -2.08 -1.52
CA TYR A 43 -22.19 -1.25 -2.20
C TYR A 43 -21.11 -0.74 -1.24
N VAL A 44 -19.92 -0.47 -1.78
CA VAL A 44 -18.81 0.14 -1.05
C VAL A 44 -18.76 1.64 -1.36
N LYS A 45 -18.64 2.47 -0.33
CA LYS A 45 -18.50 3.92 -0.48
C LYS A 45 -17.03 4.31 -0.62
N VAL A 46 -16.72 5.12 -1.63
CA VAL A 46 -15.45 5.84 -1.69
C VAL A 46 -15.60 7.11 -0.86
N ILE A 47 -15.07 7.08 0.37
CA ILE A 47 -15.19 8.21 1.32
C ILE A 47 -14.08 9.24 1.19
N GLY A 48 -12.96 8.89 0.54
CA GLY A 48 -11.85 9.80 0.29
C GLY A 48 -11.01 9.35 -0.90
N SER A 49 -10.43 10.30 -1.61
CA SER A 49 -9.47 10.06 -2.68
C SER A 49 -8.44 11.18 -2.70
N GLY A 50 -7.19 10.82 -2.91
CA GLY A 50 -6.07 11.76 -2.90
C GLY A 50 -5.05 11.40 -3.97
N ARG A 51 -4.31 12.42 -4.42
CA ARG A 51 -3.25 12.28 -5.41
C ARG A 51 -2.06 13.11 -4.98
N GLY A 52 -0.88 12.51 -5.04
CA GLY A 52 0.39 13.17 -4.79
C GLY A 52 1.32 13.07 -5.98
N GLY A 53 2.22 14.06 -6.11
CA GLY A 53 3.29 14.07 -7.09
C GLY A 53 4.65 14.10 -6.40
N SER A 54 5.62 13.41 -6.98
CA SER A 54 7.02 13.48 -6.58
C SER A 54 7.91 13.36 -7.81
N PRO A 55 9.21 13.72 -7.75
CA PRO A 55 10.12 13.53 -8.86
C PRO A 55 10.09 12.09 -9.38
N ALA A 56 9.90 11.96 -10.70
CA ALA A 56 9.82 10.66 -11.36
C ALA A 56 11.16 9.91 -11.29
N ALA A 57 12.28 10.63 -11.43
CA ALA A 57 13.61 10.09 -11.26
C ALA A 57 13.95 9.96 -9.77
N LEU A 58 14.42 8.79 -9.36
CA LEU A 58 14.82 8.50 -7.98
C LEU A 58 15.90 9.49 -7.47
N GLN A 59 16.84 9.85 -8.34
CA GLN A 59 17.94 10.78 -8.07
C GLN A 59 17.47 12.21 -7.83
N GLY A 60 16.25 12.55 -8.25
CA GLY A 60 15.63 13.85 -8.00
C GLY A 60 14.95 13.94 -6.64
N ARG A 61 14.89 12.84 -5.87
CA ARG A 61 14.27 12.84 -4.54
C ARG A 61 15.26 13.28 -3.47
N GLU A 62 14.77 14.08 -2.52
CA GLU A 62 15.56 14.52 -1.36
C GLU A 62 15.90 13.35 -0.43
N GLN A 63 14.98 12.40 -0.27
CA GLN A 63 15.16 11.20 0.54
C GLN A 63 14.67 9.97 -0.23
N LEU A 64 15.49 8.92 -0.22
CA LEU A 64 15.19 7.65 -0.90
C LEU A 64 14.31 6.71 -0.08
N THR A 65 14.24 6.94 1.23
CA THR A 65 13.51 6.09 2.19
C THR A 65 12.05 6.50 2.34
N THR A 66 11.56 7.42 1.52
CA THR A 66 10.16 7.88 1.52
C THR A 66 9.67 8.04 0.08
N ILE A 67 8.36 7.95 -0.09
CA ILE A 67 7.61 8.18 -1.29
C ILE A 67 6.73 9.42 -1.03
N PRO A 68 7.22 10.64 -1.32
CA PRO A 68 6.50 11.87 -0.98
C PRO A 68 5.09 11.93 -1.59
N SER A 69 4.92 11.33 -2.77
CA SER A 69 3.61 11.22 -3.42
C SER A 69 2.61 10.39 -2.62
N THR A 70 3.06 9.33 -1.92
CA THR A 70 2.20 8.52 -1.04
C THR A 70 1.71 9.38 0.12
N LYS A 71 2.60 10.11 0.79
CA LYS A 71 2.24 11.00 1.91
C LYS A 71 1.22 12.08 1.51
N ILE A 72 1.47 12.76 0.40
CA ILE A 72 0.56 13.81 -0.11
C ILE A 72 -0.80 13.22 -0.48
N ALA A 73 -0.81 12.04 -1.12
CA ALA A 73 -2.05 11.36 -1.50
C ALA A 73 -2.84 10.91 -0.27
N SER A 74 -2.19 10.30 0.72
CA SER A 74 -2.84 9.78 1.92
C SER A 74 -3.39 10.90 2.78
N GLU A 75 -2.64 11.98 3.01
CA GLU A 75 -3.11 13.16 3.74
C GLU A 75 -4.37 13.77 3.12
N ALA A 76 -4.41 13.88 1.78
CA ALA A 76 -5.58 14.38 1.07
C ALA A 76 -6.78 13.41 1.18
N ALA A 77 -6.55 12.10 1.06
CA ALA A 77 -7.58 11.08 1.16
C ALA A 77 -8.18 11.01 2.57
N TYR A 78 -7.33 10.97 3.61
CA TYR A 78 -7.74 10.99 5.01
C TYR A 78 -8.52 12.25 5.37
N LYS A 79 -8.05 13.42 4.92
CA LYS A 79 -8.76 14.68 5.12
C LYS A 79 -10.15 14.68 4.46
N MET A 80 -10.26 14.15 3.23
CA MET A 80 -11.54 14.04 2.52
C MET A 80 -12.50 13.08 3.23
N ALA A 81 -11.98 11.95 3.72
CA ALA A 81 -12.73 10.95 4.45
C ALA A 81 -13.08 11.36 5.90
N GLY A 82 -12.39 12.36 6.46
CA GLY A 82 -12.55 12.75 7.86
C GLY A 82 -12.03 11.71 8.85
N ILE A 83 -11.04 10.91 8.44
CA ILE A 83 -10.45 9.83 9.23
C ILE A 83 -8.94 10.03 9.40
N THR A 84 -8.32 9.16 10.18
CA THR A 84 -6.86 9.03 10.33
C THR A 84 -6.42 7.60 9.99
N ALA A 85 -5.11 7.38 9.91
CA ALA A 85 -4.55 6.04 9.68
C ALA A 85 -4.98 5.00 10.74
N LYS A 86 -5.38 5.43 11.95
CA LYS A 86 -5.85 4.55 13.03
C LYS A 86 -7.26 4.02 12.81
N ASP A 87 -8.02 4.64 11.92
CA ASP A 87 -9.39 4.26 11.61
C ASP A 87 -9.46 3.27 10.43
N VAL A 88 -8.30 2.83 9.92
CA VAL A 88 -8.19 1.91 8.78
C VAL A 88 -8.04 0.47 9.27
N ASP A 89 -8.99 -0.39 8.89
CA ASP A 89 -8.99 -1.80 9.32
C ASP A 89 -7.95 -2.65 8.57
N PHE A 90 -7.74 -2.37 7.28
CA PHE A 90 -6.74 -3.04 6.43
C PHE A 90 -6.32 -2.12 5.28
N ALA A 91 -5.17 -2.41 4.68
CA ALA A 91 -4.68 -1.68 3.51
C ALA A 91 -4.11 -2.63 2.44
N GLU A 92 -4.42 -2.33 1.18
CA GLU A 92 -3.72 -2.86 0.01
C GLU A 92 -2.73 -1.77 -0.45
N VAL A 93 -1.43 -2.10 -0.48
CA VAL A 93 -0.33 -1.18 -0.79
C VAL A 93 0.51 -1.72 -1.95
N HIS A 94 1.33 -0.87 -2.57
CA HIS A 94 2.04 -1.23 -3.79
C HIS A 94 3.40 -1.90 -3.51
N ASP A 95 3.39 -3.19 -3.22
CA ASP A 95 4.54 -4.02 -2.83
C ASP A 95 5.28 -4.67 -4.03
N CYS A 96 5.52 -3.93 -5.12
CA CYS A 96 6.25 -4.49 -6.28
C CYS A 96 7.68 -4.98 -5.94
N PHE A 97 8.25 -4.43 -4.86
CA PHE A 97 9.36 -5.01 -4.13
C PHE A 97 9.05 -5.03 -2.64
N THR A 98 9.56 -6.00 -1.88
CA THR A 98 9.28 -6.14 -0.43
C THR A 98 9.59 -4.88 0.38
N ILE A 99 10.63 -4.12 0.01
CA ILE A 99 10.97 -2.85 0.68
C ILE A 99 9.93 -1.73 0.43
N ALA A 100 9.21 -1.77 -0.69
CA ALA A 100 8.20 -0.77 -1.02
C ALA A 100 7.03 -0.83 -0.03
N GLU A 101 6.57 -2.03 0.34
CA GLU A 101 5.53 -2.24 1.37
C GLU A 101 5.91 -1.58 2.69
N VAL A 102 7.14 -1.79 3.15
CA VAL A 102 7.66 -1.22 4.39
C VAL A 102 7.67 0.32 4.32
N VAL A 103 8.13 0.89 3.21
CA VAL A 103 8.19 2.36 3.06
C VAL A 103 6.80 2.96 2.96
N ASP A 104 5.89 2.34 2.20
CA ASP A 104 4.51 2.82 2.06
C ASP A 104 3.75 2.73 3.38
N THR A 105 3.87 1.65 4.14
CA THR A 105 3.17 1.52 5.44
C THR A 105 3.59 2.59 6.46
N GLU A 106 4.84 3.02 6.43
CA GLU A 106 5.32 4.16 7.21
C GLU A 106 4.76 5.49 6.69
N ASP A 107 4.78 5.69 5.36
CA ASP A 107 4.38 6.95 4.73
C ASP A 107 2.85 7.15 4.68
N LEU A 108 2.09 6.06 4.76
CA LEU A 108 0.65 6.07 5.02
C LEU A 108 0.33 6.39 6.49
N GLY A 109 1.32 6.38 7.38
CA GLY A 109 1.16 6.76 8.78
C GLY A 109 0.67 5.62 9.69
N PHE A 110 0.74 4.36 9.25
CA PHE A 110 0.44 3.21 10.11
C PHE A 110 1.55 2.96 11.13
N PHE A 111 2.80 3.21 10.73
CA PHE A 111 3.98 3.08 11.57
C PHE A 111 4.85 4.33 11.50
N GLU A 112 5.60 4.61 12.56
CA GLU A 112 6.60 5.68 12.55
C GLU A 112 7.71 5.38 11.54
N LYS A 113 8.36 6.44 11.04
CA LYS A 113 9.45 6.31 10.07
C LYS A 113 10.59 5.45 10.62
N GLY A 114 11.02 4.45 9.85
CA GLY A 114 12.04 3.48 10.25
C GLY A 114 11.55 2.38 11.20
N LYS A 115 10.25 2.30 11.50
CA LYS A 115 9.64 1.28 12.36
C LYS A 115 8.83 0.23 11.60
N GLY A 116 8.65 0.37 10.29
CA GLY A 116 7.88 -0.59 9.48
C GLY A 116 8.46 -2.01 9.55
N VAL A 117 9.79 -2.16 9.42
CA VAL A 117 10.44 -3.48 9.54
C VAL A 117 10.23 -4.11 10.92
N GLN A 118 10.25 -3.29 11.98
CA GLN A 118 10.00 -3.77 13.34
C GLN A 118 8.55 -4.27 13.46
N ALA A 119 7.58 -3.52 12.92
CA ALA A 119 6.19 -3.92 12.92
C ALA A 119 5.95 -5.26 12.20
N VAL A 120 6.60 -5.47 11.05
CA VAL A 120 6.54 -6.75 10.32
C VAL A 120 7.13 -7.90 11.16
N ARG A 121 8.27 -7.68 11.82
CA ARG A 121 8.90 -8.69 12.70
C ARG A 121 8.07 -9.02 13.95
N GLU A 122 7.27 -8.06 14.41
CA GLU A 122 6.34 -8.20 15.52
C GLU A 122 4.97 -8.72 15.06
N ASP A 123 4.83 -9.14 13.80
CA ASP A 123 3.60 -9.68 13.23
C ASP A 123 2.41 -8.71 13.21
N ARG A 124 2.66 -7.41 13.37
CA ARG A 124 1.64 -6.36 13.45
C ARG A 124 0.95 -6.09 12.12
N THR A 125 1.54 -6.54 11.01
CA THR A 125 1.00 -6.40 9.65
C THR A 125 0.29 -7.65 9.12
N LYS A 126 0.27 -8.75 9.91
CA LYS A 126 -0.38 -10.01 9.51
C LYS A 126 -1.90 -9.86 9.42
N LEU A 127 -2.52 -10.83 8.73
CA LEU A 127 -3.97 -11.00 8.72
C LEU A 127 -4.55 -11.00 10.14
N ASN A 128 -5.56 -10.17 10.36
CA ASN A 128 -6.26 -10.00 11.64
C ASN A 128 -5.34 -9.58 12.81
N SER A 129 -4.30 -8.79 12.51
CA SER A 129 -3.41 -8.17 13.50
C SER A 129 -3.75 -6.68 13.73
N ASP A 130 -2.82 -5.88 14.24
CA ASP A 130 -2.99 -4.43 14.44
C ASP A 130 -3.53 -3.74 13.17
N ILE A 131 -2.92 -4.03 12.03
CA ILE A 131 -3.43 -3.65 10.71
C ILE A 131 -3.09 -4.73 9.69
N SER A 132 -4.07 -5.23 8.96
CA SER A 132 -3.81 -6.21 7.90
C SER A 132 -3.27 -5.50 6.67
N ILE A 133 -2.04 -5.82 6.25
CA ILE A 133 -1.44 -5.30 5.02
C ILE A 133 -1.49 -6.39 3.95
N ASN A 134 -1.96 -6.03 2.76
CA ASN A 134 -2.04 -6.91 1.59
C ASN A 134 -2.70 -8.27 1.88
N PRO A 135 -3.91 -8.31 2.48
CA PRO A 135 -4.60 -9.57 2.75
C PRO A 135 -4.85 -10.42 1.48
N SER A 136 -4.86 -9.81 0.29
CA SER A 136 -4.93 -10.49 -1.00
C SER A 136 -3.69 -11.35 -1.33
N GLY A 137 -2.56 -11.08 -0.68
CA GLY A 137 -1.24 -11.58 -1.04
C GLY A 137 -0.32 -10.51 -1.65
N GLY A 138 -0.85 -9.34 -2.00
CA GLY A 138 -0.10 -8.24 -2.60
C GLY A 138 0.31 -8.51 -4.04
N LEU A 139 1.10 -7.61 -4.61
CA LEU A 139 1.65 -7.74 -5.96
C LEU A 139 2.75 -8.81 -6.03
N LYS A 140 3.45 -9.07 -4.91
CA LYS A 140 4.60 -9.98 -4.88
C LYS A 140 4.22 -11.46 -5.05
N SER A 141 2.99 -11.85 -4.72
CA SER A 141 2.60 -13.27 -4.55
C SER A 141 2.03 -13.93 -5.80
#